data_AF-A0A0F9CFJ5-F1
#
_entry.id   AF-A0A0F9CFJ5-F1
#
_cell.length_a   1.000
_cell.length_b   1.000
_cell.length_c   1.000
_cell.angle_alpha   90.00
_cell.angle_beta   90.00
_cell.angle_gamma   90.00
#
_symmetry.space_group_name_H-M   'P 1'
#
loop_
_entity.id
_entity.type
_entity.pdbx_description
1 polymer ?
#
loop_
_entity_poly.entity_id
_entity_poly.type
_entity_poly.pdbx_seq_one_letter_code
_entity_poly.pdbx_strand_id
1 'polypeptide(L)'
;GGVGAWRNFDKSDRYTDGEVHEFKDIWRAQHPRIAGRDGLWRGLQQAAGRAICTGTAQRYANVVYEPVVDRAGWWLSCILPDGKRLWYFRPQAELTDTRWGPKYDIQYEGRNNKKGGKWGTVRTYGGMLTENVIQAMSRQLLVEAMIRVEYAGYPIILTIYDEIVSEPMKRFGSQEDFDAHMKVQPTWAAGLPLNVDGWRKNRYRK
;
A
#
# COMPACT_ATOMS: atom_id res chain seq x y z
N GLY A 1 2.71 -13.66 -1.85
CA GLY A 1 4.12 -14.12 -1.85
C GLY A 1 4.27 -15.46 -2.56
N GLY A 2 5.48 -15.98 -2.65
CA GLY A 2 5.75 -17.39 -3.01
C GLY A 2 6.08 -18.23 -1.78
N VAL A 3 6.51 -19.48 -1.97
CA VAL A 3 6.90 -20.39 -0.86
C VAL A 3 7.96 -19.77 0.03
N GLY A 4 9.00 -19.14 -0.52
CA GLY A 4 10.02 -18.48 0.30
C GLY A 4 9.47 -17.36 1.19
N ALA A 5 8.42 -16.65 0.75
CA ALA A 5 7.75 -15.66 1.60
C ALA A 5 6.94 -16.33 2.72
N TRP A 6 6.30 -17.48 2.43
CA TRP A 6 5.62 -18.28 3.45
C TRP A 6 6.60 -18.77 4.51
N ARG A 7 7.76 -19.30 4.12
CA ARG A 7 8.78 -19.81 5.05
C ARG A 7 9.40 -18.73 5.95
N ASN A 8 9.38 -17.48 5.50
CA ASN A 8 9.77 -16.35 6.34
C ASN A 8 8.71 -16.00 7.39
N PHE A 9 7.43 -16.24 7.08
CA PHE A 9 6.29 -15.97 7.95
C PHE A 9 6.03 -17.11 8.93
N ASP A 10 6.04 -18.35 8.43
CA ASP A 10 5.87 -19.58 9.19
C ASP A 10 7.10 -20.47 8.97
N LYS A 11 7.94 -20.52 10.00
CA LYS A 11 9.16 -21.35 10.01
C LYS A 11 8.88 -22.81 10.38
N SER A 12 7.63 -23.15 10.71
CA SER A 12 7.27 -24.53 10.97
C SER A 12 7.24 -25.35 9.69
N ASP A 13 7.34 -26.66 9.86
CA ASP A 13 7.18 -27.67 8.82
C ASP A 13 5.72 -28.16 8.70
N ARG A 14 4.77 -27.44 9.31
CA ARG A 14 3.34 -27.81 9.34
C ARG A 14 2.75 -28.08 7.96
N TYR A 15 3.22 -27.37 6.94
CA TYR A 15 2.79 -27.52 5.56
C TYR A 15 3.98 -27.76 4.65
N THR A 16 3.83 -28.67 3.71
CA THR A 16 4.78 -28.92 2.62
C THR A 16 4.78 -27.77 1.61
N ASP A 17 5.84 -27.66 0.81
CA ASP A 17 5.90 -26.64 -0.25
C ASP A 17 4.76 -26.84 -1.27
N GLY A 18 4.36 -28.08 -1.54
CA GLY A 18 3.23 -28.42 -2.41
C GLY A 18 1.91 -27.86 -1.90
N GLU A 19 1.60 -28.06 -0.62
CA GLU A 19 0.39 -27.51 0.01
C GLU A 19 0.41 -25.98 0.03
N VAL A 20 1.54 -25.36 0.34
CA VAL A 20 1.68 -23.89 0.28
C VAL A 20 1.45 -23.36 -1.13
N HIS A 21 1.89 -24.11 -2.15
CA HIS A 21 1.61 -23.79 -3.54
C HIS A 21 0.10 -23.87 -3.85
N GLU A 22 -0.56 -24.94 -3.41
CA GLU A 22 -1.99 -25.17 -3.59
C GLU A 22 -2.84 -24.08 -2.91
N PHE A 23 -2.57 -23.76 -1.64
CA PHE A 23 -3.30 -22.70 -0.92
C PHE A 23 -3.20 -21.35 -1.63
N LYS A 24 -2.01 -21.02 -2.13
CA LYS A 24 -1.80 -19.78 -2.89
C LYS A 24 -2.60 -19.79 -4.19
N ASP A 25 -2.64 -20.91 -4.90
CA ASP A 25 -3.33 -20.98 -6.20
C ASP A 25 -4.86 -20.99 -6.01
N ILE A 26 -5.38 -21.69 -4.99
CA ILE A 26 -6.78 -21.62 -4.56
C ILE A 26 -7.17 -20.18 -4.22
N TRP A 27 -6.38 -19.50 -3.38
CA TRP A 27 -6.68 -18.12 -3.00
C TRP A 27 -6.71 -17.20 -4.22
N ARG A 28 -5.75 -17.35 -5.14
CA ARG A 28 -5.70 -16.54 -6.38
C ARG A 28 -6.91 -16.79 -7.28
N ALA A 29 -7.37 -18.04 -7.38
CA ALA A 29 -8.56 -18.41 -8.14
C ALA A 29 -9.83 -17.79 -7.54
N GLN A 30 -9.93 -17.73 -6.21
CA GLN A 30 -11.06 -17.11 -5.50
C GLN A 30 -11.04 -15.57 -5.52
N HIS A 31 -9.87 -14.96 -5.76
CA HIS A 31 -9.68 -13.50 -5.73
C HIS A 31 -9.17 -12.94 -7.07
N PRO A 32 -9.88 -13.17 -8.19
CA PRO A 32 -9.40 -12.81 -9.52
C PRO A 32 -9.26 -11.29 -9.72
N ARG A 33 -10.06 -10.47 -9.02
CA ARG A 33 -9.93 -9.00 -9.05
C ARG A 33 -8.61 -8.51 -8.45
N ILE A 34 -7.94 -9.32 -7.63
CA ILE A 34 -6.64 -8.97 -7.03
C ILE A 34 -5.50 -9.61 -7.82
N ALA A 35 -5.54 -10.93 -8.00
CA ALA A 35 -4.41 -11.71 -8.50
C ALA A 35 -4.62 -12.34 -9.89
N GLY A 36 -5.80 -12.18 -10.48
CA GLY A 36 -6.13 -12.67 -11.81
C GLY A 36 -5.37 -11.94 -12.92
N ARG A 37 -5.65 -12.33 -14.17
CA ARG A 37 -5.00 -11.76 -15.37
C ARG A 37 -5.18 -10.24 -15.45
N ASP A 38 -6.40 -9.80 -15.22
CA ASP A 38 -6.82 -8.39 -15.16
C ASP A 38 -7.07 -7.96 -13.71
N GLY A 39 -6.31 -8.55 -12.78
CA GLY A 39 -6.37 -8.21 -11.36
C GLY A 39 -5.47 -7.03 -11.01
N LEU A 40 -5.71 -6.44 -9.84
CA LEU A 40 -4.98 -5.28 -9.32
C LEU A 40 -3.45 -5.39 -9.45
N TRP A 41 -2.87 -6.53 -9.08
CA TRP A 41 -1.42 -6.69 -9.10
C TRP A 41 -0.85 -6.57 -10.52
N ARG A 42 -1.43 -7.29 -11.48
CA ARG A 42 -0.96 -7.25 -12.87
C ARG A 42 -1.27 -5.91 -13.51
N GLY A 43 -2.46 -5.36 -13.26
CA GLY A 43 -2.89 -4.08 -13.81
C GLY A 43 -1.98 -2.92 -13.42
N LEU A 44 -1.64 -2.79 -12.13
CA LEU A 44 -0.71 -1.76 -11.67
C LEU A 44 0.70 -1.93 -12.27
N GLN A 45 1.18 -3.17 -12.38
CA GLN A 45 2.48 -3.45 -13.00
C GLN A 45 2.49 -3.11 -14.49
N GLN A 46 1.43 -3.43 -15.22
CA GLN A 46 1.29 -3.10 -16.63
C GLN A 46 1.21 -1.59 -16.85
N ALA A 47 0.42 -0.87 -16.05
CA ALA A 47 0.34 0.59 -16.13
C ALA A 47 1.68 1.26 -15.83
N ALA A 48 2.35 0.86 -14.75
CA ALA A 48 3.66 1.39 -14.40
C ALA A 48 4.70 1.13 -15.49
N GLY A 49 4.84 -0.13 -15.93
CA GLY A 49 5.81 -0.51 -16.96
C GLY A 49 5.55 0.20 -18.29
N ARG A 50 4.29 0.26 -18.73
CA ARG A 50 3.91 0.96 -19.96
C ARG A 50 4.16 2.47 -19.86
N ALA A 51 3.91 3.09 -18.71
CA ALA A 51 4.20 4.50 -18.51
C ALA A 51 5.71 4.78 -18.64
N ILE A 52 6.54 3.92 -18.03
CA ILE A 52 8.00 4.00 -18.13
C ILE A 52 8.46 3.85 -19.58
N CYS A 53 8.01 2.83 -20.29
CA CYS A 53 8.48 2.54 -21.65
C CYS A 53 7.99 3.55 -22.70
N THR A 54 6.77 4.07 -22.55
CA THR A 54 6.17 4.97 -23.56
C THR A 54 6.38 6.44 -23.27
N GLY A 55 6.76 6.80 -22.03
CA GLY A 55 6.83 8.20 -21.60
C GLY A 55 5.46 8.88 -21.48
N THR A 56 4.36 8.13 -21.49
CA THR A 56 2.99 8.66 -21.39
C THR A 56 2.30 8.19 -20.11
N ALA A 57 1.39 9.01 -19.58
CA ALA A 57 0.63 8.63 -18.39
C ALA A 57 -0.26 7.41 -18.65
N GLN A 58 -0.30 6.48 -17.70
CA GLN A 58 -1.10 5.26 -17.76
C GLN A 58 -1.97 5.16 -16.51
N ARG A 59 -3.24 4.78 -16.68
CA ARG A 59 -4.18 4.61 -15.57
C ARG A 59 -4.54 3.13 -15.41
N TYR A 60 -4.64 2.69 -14.16
CA TYR A 60 -5.29 1.44 -13.83
C TYR A 60 -6.06 1.59 -12.52
N ALA A 61 -7.33 1.18 -12.52
CA ALA A 61 -8.28 1.50 -11.44
C ALA A 61 -8.25 3.01 -11.12
N ASN A 62 -8.10 3.38 -9.85
CA ASN A 62 -8.08 4.77 -9.38
C ASN A 62 -6.65 5.32 -9.22
N VAL A 63 -5.64 4.67 -9.82
CA VAL A 63 -4.23 5.06 -9.74
C VAL A 63 -3.73 5.45 -11.13
N VAL A 64 -2.93 6.52 -11.18
CA VAL A 64 -2.29 6.99 -12.42
C VAL A 64 -0.78 6.96 -12.25
N TYR A 65 -0.09 6.31 -13.17
CA TYR A 65 1.36 6.37 -13.32
C TYR A 65 1.72 7.42 -14.37
N GLU A 66 2.43 8.47 -13.97
CA GLU A 66 2.79 9.61 -14.81
C GLU A 66 4.31 9.80 -14.83
N PRO A 67 4.97 9.73 -16.00
CA PRO A 67 6.37 10.10 -16.14
C PRO A 67 6.56 11.61 -15.94
N VAL A 68 7.50 12.00 -15.10
CA VAL A 68 7.83 13.40 -14.80
C VAL A 68 9.33 13.61 -14.92
N VAL A 69 9.74 14.71 -15.55
CA VAL A 69 11.15 15.13 -15.62
C VAL A 69 11.27 16.49 -14.94
N ASP A 70 12.17 16.57 -13.97
CA ASP A 70 12.54 17.82 -13.30
C ASP A 70 14.07 17.99 -13.28
N ARG A 71 14.55 18.97 -12.51
CA ARG A 71 16.00 19.23 -12.38
C ARG A 71 16.77 18.09 -11.72
N ALA A 72 16.13 17.26 -10.91
CA ALA A 72 16.74 16.11 -10.26
C ALA A 72 16.83 14.90 -11.21
N GLY A 73 15.92 14.82 -12.18
CA GLY A 73 15.99 13.89 -13.30
C GLY A 73 14.63 13.33 -13.65
N TRP A 74 14.62 12.06 -14.05
CA TRP A 74 13.43 11.35 -14.48
C TRP A 74 12.79 10.58 -13.33
N TRP A 75 11.48 10.69 -13.23
CA TRP A 75 10.65 10.08 -12.20
C TRP A 75 9.45 9.36 -12.81
N LEU A 76 9.02 8.29 -12.16
CA LEU A 76 7.64 7.81 -12.28
C LEU A 76 6.87 8.27 -11.05
N SER A 77 5.84 9.09 -11.28
CA SER A 77 4.87 9.45 -10.26
C SER A 77 3.75 8.42 -10.24
N CYS A 78 3.38 7.93 -9.06
CA CYS A 78 2.18 7.12 -8.82
C CYS A 78 1.19 7.99 -8.05
N ILE A 79 0.20 8.50 -8.77
CA ILE A 79 -0.85 9.38 -8.28
C ILE A 79 -1.96 8.53 -7.68
N LEU A 80 -2.23 8.74 -6.40
CA LEU A 80 -3.26 8.08 -5.61
C LEU A 80 -4.64 8.77 -5.82
N PRO A 81 -5.74 8.15 -5.36
CA PRO A 81 -7.08 8.71 -5.54
C PRO A 81 -7.28 10.09 -4.87
N ASP A 82 -6.52 10.40 -3.83
CA ASP A 82 -6.51 11.70 -3.13
C ASP A 82 -5.62 12.75 -3.83
N GLY A 83 -4.99 12.39 -4.96
CA GLY A 83 -4.09 13.24 -5.73
C GLY A 83 -2.65 13.28 -5.20
N LYS A 84 -2.34 12.65 -4.06
CA LYS A 84 -0.96 12.57 -3.58
C LYS A 84 -0.15 11.57 -4.40
N ARG A 85 1.18 11.69 -4.30
CA ARG A 85 2.11 11.02 -5.20
C ARG A 85 3.13 10.21 -4.43
N LEU A 86 3.33 8.97 -4.86
CA LEU A 86 4.56 8.22 -4.61
C LEU A 86 5.52 8.44 -5.78
N TRP A 87 6.82 8.45 -5.49
CA TRP A 87 7.84 8.78 -6.48
C TRP A 87 8.86 7.65 -6.61
N TYR A 88 9.12 7.23 -7.85
CA TYR A 88 10.17 6.27 -8.20
C TYR A 88 11.23 6.98 -9.05
N PHE A 89 12.44 7.14 -8.52
CA PHE A 89 13.53 7.84 -9.19
C PHE A 89 14.19 6.98 -10.26
N ARG A 90 14.50 7.56 -11.43
CA ARG A 90 15.14 6.91 -12.59
C ARG A 90 14.58 5.50 -12.85
N PRO A 91 13.26 5.40 -13.06
CA PRO A 91 12.63 4.11 -13.27
C PRO A 91 13.15 3.48 -14.57
N GLN A 92 13.20 2.16 -14.64
CA GLN A 92 13.51 1.43 -15.87
C GLN A 92 12.54 0.25 -15.96
N ALA A 93 12.08 -0.05 -17.16
CA ALA A 93 11.18 -1.16 -17.40
C ALA A 93 11.54 -1.86 -18.71
N GLU A 94 11.48 -3.19 -18.68
CA GLU A 94 11.68 -4.04 -19.84
C GLU A 94 10.53 -5.05 -19.90
N LEU A 95 9.99 -5.30 -21.10
CA LEU A 95 8.98 -6.32 -21.29
C LEU A 95 9.67 -7.69 -21.41
N THR A 96 9.36 -8.60 -20.49
CA THR A 96 9.94 -9.94 -20.44
C THR A 96 8.86 -11.01 -20.59
N ASP A 97 9.12 -12.00 -21.44
CA ASP A 97 8.27 -13.18 -21.53
C ASP A 97 8.50 -14.12 -20.34
N THR A 98 7.39 -14.62 -19.79
CA THR A 98 7.42 -15.63 -18.74
C THR A 98 6.43 -16.74 -19.04
N ARG A 99 6.55 -17.87 -18.35
CA ARG A 99 5.58 -18.97 -18.41
C ARG A 99 4.13 -18.56 -18.07
N TRP A 100 3.92 -17.36 -17.52
CA TRP A 100 2.62 -16.82 -17.12
C TRP A 100 2.15 -15.64 -18.01
N GLY A 101 2.80 -15.47 -19.16
CA GLY A 101 2.60 -14.37 -20.11
C GLY A 101 3.64 -13.24 -19.97
N PRO A 102 3.60 -12.27 -20.89
CA PRO A 102 4.49 -11.12 -20.87
C PRO A 102 4.23 -10.24 -19.64
N LYS A 103 5.30 -9.76 -19.01
CA LYS A 103 5.26 -8.85 -17.86
C LYS A 103 6.38 -7.82 -17.97
N TYR A 104 6.19 -6.63 -17.42
CA TYR A 104 7.29 -5.68 -17.27
C TYR A 104 8.16 -6.05 -16.06
N ASP A 105 9.46 -6.26 -16.23
CA ASP A 105 10.41 -6.18 -15.11
C ASP A 105 10.72 -4.71 -14.85
N ILE A 106 10.47 -4.23 -13.63
CA ILE A 106 10.54 -2.82 -13.29
C ILE A 106 11.57 -2.63 -12.18
N GLN A 107 12.44 -1.65 -12.37
CA GLN A 107 13.38 -1.22 -11.35
C GLN A 107 13.43 0.30 -11.24
N TYR A 108 13.91 0.80 -10.11
CA TYR A 108 14.12 2.22 -9.86
C TYR A 108 15.28 2.41 -8.88
N GLU A 109 15.79 3.62 -8.77
CA GLU A 109 16.81 3.98 -7.79
C GLU A 109 16.17 4.42 -6.46
N GLY A 110 16.63 3.84 -5.35
CA GLY A 110 16.13 4.18 -4.02
C GLY A 110 16.85 3.45 -2.90
N ARG A 111 16.36 3.61 -1.67
CA ARG A 111 16.86 2.86 -0.51
C ARG A 111 16.55 1.37 -0.67
N ASN A 112 17.59 0.55 -0.73
CA ASN A 112 17.45 -0.90 -0.83
C ASN A 112 17.56 -1.53 0.56
N ASN A 113 16.41 -1.82 1.19
CA ASN A 113 16.35 -2.42 2.52
C ASN A 113 17.01 -3.80 2.59
N LYS A 114 17.05 -4.56 1.49
CA LYS A 114 17.76 -5.85 1.42
C LYS A 114 19.29 -5.69 1.43
N LYS A 115 19.80 -4.49 1.14
CA LYS A 115 21.23 -4.14 1.15
C LYS A 115 21.57 -3.14 2.26
N GLY A 116 20.92 -3.29 3.41
CA GLY A 116 21.18 -2.45 4.59
C GLY A 116 20.78 -0.98 4.42
N GLY A 117 19.80 -0.70 3.55
CA GLY A 117 19.29 0.66 3.32
C GLY A 117 20.17 1.54 2.43
N LYS A 118 21.24 1.00 1.84
CA LYS A 118 22.07 1.73 0.87
C LYS A 118 21.24 2.13 -0.35
N TRP A 119 21.53 3.31 -0.89
CA TRP A 119 20.95 3.76 -2.16
C TRP A 119 21.41 2.85 -3.30
N GLY A 120 20.51 2.50 -4.20
CA GLY A 120 20.83 1.73 -5.40
C GLY A 120 19.58 1.20 -6.10
N THR A 121 19.76 0.23 -6.97
CA THR A 121 18.65 -0.37 -7.73
C THR A 121 17.72 -1.17 -6.82
N VAL A 122 16.43 -0.88 -6.90
CA VAL A 122 15.33 -1.59 -6.26
C VAL A 122 14.43 -2.17 -7.36
N ARG A 123 14.24 -3.48 -7.35
CA ARG A 123 13.26 -4.14 -8.22
C ARG A 123 11.88 -4.08 -7.59
N THR A 124 10.87 -3.86 -8.41
CA THR A 124 9.47 -3.89 -8.02
C THR A 124 8.66 -4.78 -8.96
N TYR A 125 7.46 -5.12 -8.53
CA TYR A 125 6.51 -5.93 -9.27
C TYR A 125 5.10 -5.62 -8.75
N GLY A 126 4.07 -6.16 -9.40
CA GLY A 126 2.67 -5.86 -9.09
C GLY A 126 2.30 -5.93 -7.62
N GLY A 127 2.81 -6.93 -6.90
CA GLY A 127 2.59 -7.06 -5.45
C GLY A 127 3.19 -5.90 -4.65
N MET A 128 4.44 -5.51 -4.93
CA MET A 128 5.09 -4.38 -4.25
C MET A 128 4.48 -3.03 -4.63
N LEU A 129 4.09 -2.84 -5.88
CA LEU A 129 3.37 -1.63 -6.31
C LEU A 129 2.01 -1.52 -5.61
N THR A 130 1.30 -2.64 -5.51
CA THR A 130 0.03 -2.71 -4.77
C THR A 130 0.24 -2.40 -3.29
N GLU A 131 1.24 -3.00 -2.66
CA GLU A 131 1.58 -2.75 -1.26
C GLU A 131 1.85 -1.26 -1.01
N ASN A 132 2.67 -0.63 -1.86
CA ASN A 132 2.98 0.80 -1.78
C ASN A 132 1.72 1.67 -1.88
N VAL A 133 0.84 1.38 -2.85
CA VAL A 133 -0.43 2.11 -3.04
C VAL A 133 -1.34 1.95 -1.82
N ILE A 134 -1.53 0.72 -1.33
CA ILE A 134 -2.42 0.44 -0.20
C ILE A 134 -1.90 1.08 1.08
N GLN A 135 -0.61 0.92 1.41
CA GLN A 135 0.00 1.54 2.59
C GLN A 135 -0.10 3.06 2.54
N ALA A 136 0.14 3.66 1.37
CA ALA A 136 0.02 5.10 1.22
C ALA A 136 -1.42 5.57 1.43
N MET A 137 -2.42 4.93 0.83
CA MET A 137 -3.84 5.27 1.03
C MET A 137 -4.27 5.08 2.49
N SER A 138 -3.87 3.98 3.14
CA SER A 138 -4.12 3.77 4.57
C SER A 138 -3.54 4.89 5.42
N ARG A 139 -2.33 5.38 5.09
CA ARG A 139 -1.74 6.52 5.79
C ARG A 139 -2.55 7.80 5.58
N GLN A 140 -3.08 8.05 4.37
CA GLN A 140 -3.89 9.23 4.11
C GLN A 140 -5.21 9.22 4.89
N LEU A 141 -5.90 8.08 4.95
CA LEU A 141 -7.07 7.90 5.80
C LEU A 141 -6.77 8.25 7.26
N LEU A 142 -5.64 7.73 7.78
CA LEU A 142 -5.22 7.99 9.15
C LEU A 142 -4.86 9.46 9.39
N VAL A 143 -4.10 10.11 8.50
CA VAL A 143 -3.75 11.54 8.64
C VAL A 143 -5.01 12.41 8.71
N GLU A 144 -5.97 12.16 7.83
CA GLU A 144 -7.20 12.95 7.83
C GLU A 144 -8.03 12.72 9.11
N ALA A 145 -8.07 11.49 9.62
CA ALA A 145 -8.66 11.18 10.92
C ALA A 145 -7.93 11.90 12.06
N MET A 146 -6.60 11.90 12.07
CA MET A 146 -5.78 12.61 13.07
C MET A 146 -6.14 14.10 13.14
N ILE A 147 -6.27 14.76 12.00
CA ILE A 147 -6.63 16.19 11.96
C ILE A 147 -8.00 16.42 12.58
N ARG A 148 -9.00 15.59 12.27
CA ARG A 148 -10.35 15.71 12.84
C ARG A 148 -10.37 15.46 14.34
N VAL A 149 -9.65 14.43 14.80
CA VAL A 149 -9.53 14.06 16.20
C VAL A 149 -8.89 15.19 17.01
N GLU A 150 -7.76 15.74 16.54
CA GLU A 150 -7.12 16.91 17.17
C GLU A 150 -8.04 18.13 17.21
N TYR A 151 -8.70 18.44 16.08
CA TYR A 151 -9.62 19.57 15.99
C TYR A 151 -10.83 19.42 16.92
N ALA A 152 -11.27 18.19 17.15
CA ALA A 152 -12.33 17.87 18.10
C ALA A 152 -11.88 17.99 19.57
N GLY A 153 -10.59 18.22 19.85
CA GLY A 153 -10.05 18.42 21.19
C GLY A 153 -9.47 17.16 21.84
N TYR A 154 -9.26 16.09 21.06
CA TYR A 154 -8.59 14.87 21.52
C TYR A 154 -7.09 14.95 21.19
N PRO A 155 -6.22 15.27 22.16
CA PRO A 155 -4.78 15.41 21.90
C PRO A 155 -4.19 14.05 21.53
N ILE A 156 -3.53 13.95 20.39
CA ILE A 156 -2.89 12.71 19.94
C ILE A 156 -1.51 12.64 20.56
N ILE A 157 -1.32 11.64 21.42
CA ILE A 157 -0.02 11.41 22.07
C ILE A 157 0.84 10.39 21.34
N LEU A 158 0.21 9.54 20.51
CA LEU A 158 0.88 8.44 19.83
C LEU A 158 0.05 7.93 18.64
N THR A 159 0.73 7.45 17.61
CA THR A 159 0.12 6.67 16.52
C THR A 159 0.90 5.39 16.31
N ILE A 160 0.22 4.25 16.19
CA ILE A 160 0.84 2.93 16.00
C ILE A 160 0.12 2.23 14.85
N TYR A 161 0.79 2.02 13.72
CA TYR A 161 0.15 1.50 12.50
C TYR A 161 -1.10 2.32 12.11
N ASP A 162 -2.29 1.75 12.24
CA ASP A 162 -3.61 2.32 11.98
C ASP A 162 -4.30 2.87 13.24
N GLU A 163 -3.65 2.80 14.40
CA GLU A 163 -4.17 3.26 15.68
C GLU A 163 -3.79 4.72 15.99
N ILE A 164 -4.78 5.49 16.46
CA ILE A 164 -4.58 6.81 17.07
C ILE A 164 -4.83 6.67 18.58
N VAL A 165 -3.87 7.11 19.39
CA VAL A 165 -3.98 7.10 20.86
C VAL A 165 -4.08 8.53 21.35
N SER A 166 -5.10 8.80 22.18
CA SER A 166 -5.33 10.10 22.81
C SER A 166 -5.46 9.98 24.32
N GLU A 167 -4.92 10.97 25.04
CA GLU A 167 -5.05 11.11 26.49
C GLU A 167 -5.73 12.45 26.83
N PRO A 168 -7.05 12.58 26.63
CA PRO A 168 -7.78 13.79 26.99
C PRO A 168 -8.02 13.86 28.50
N MET A 169 -8.47 15.01 29.00
CA MET A 169 -8.91 15.15 30.39
C MET A 169 -9.98 14.10 30.74
N LYS A 170 -10.00 13.59 31.98
CA LYS A 170 -10.83 12.43 32.39
C LYS A 170 -12.32 12.57 32.04
N ARG A 171 -12.88 13.78 32.02
CA ARG A 171 -14.30 14.07 31.74
C ARG A 171 -14.56 14.54 30.31
N PHE A 172 -13.54 14.64 29.49
CA PHE A 172 -13.66 15.07 28.10
C PHE A 172 -13.97 13.89 27.20
N GLY A 173 -14.93 14.08 26.30
CA GLY A 173 -15.26 13.17 25.21
C GLY A 173 -15.73 11.77 25.64
N SER A 174 -16.18 11.01 24.65
CA SER A 174 -16.46 9.57 24.79
C SER A 174 -15.63 8.75 23.79
N GLN A 175 -15.65 7.42 23.93
CA GLN A 175 -15.00 6.54 22.94
C GLN A 175 -15.76 6.60 21.61
N GLU A 176 -17.09 6.62 21.67
CA GLU A 176 -17.97 6.65 20.52
C GLU A 176 -17.78 7.93 19.69
N ASP A 177 -17.58 9.07 20.35
CA ASP A 177 -17.30 10.36 19.69
C ASP A 177 -15.92 10.37 19.00
N PHE A 178 -14.89 9.84 19.68
CA PHE A 178 -13.57 9.65 19.09
C PHE A 178 -13.61 8.74 17.85
N ASP A 179 -14.31 7.59 17.97
CA ASP A 179 -14.50 6.65 16.88
C ASP A 179 -15.26 7.28 15.71
N ALA A 180 -16.25 8.13 15.99
CA ALA A 180 -17.00 8.84 14.95
C ALA A 180 -16.09 9.77 14.12
N HIS A 181 -15.16 10.49 14.77
CA HIS A 181 -14.18 11.32 14.06
C HIS A 181 -13.21 10.51 13.19
N MET A 182 -12.82 9.32 13.67
CA MET A 182 -11.97 8.41 12.89
C MET A 182 -12.72 7.75 11.73
N LYS A 183 -14.01 7.43 11.89
CA LYS A 183 -14.86 6.75 10.88
C LYS A 183 -15.28 7.64 9.71
N VAL A 184 -15.05 8.95 9.76
CA VAL A 184 -15.40 9.86 8.66
C VAL A 184 -14.65 9.46 7.40
N GLN A 185 -15.40 8.99 6.40
CA GLN A 185 -14.87 8.63 5.11
C GLN A 185 -14.63 9.87 4.24
N PRO A 186 -13.42 10.07 3.71
CA PRO A 186 -13.17 11.14 2.77
C PRO A 186 -13.75 10.84 1.39
N THR A 187 -14.07 11.89 0.63
CA THR A 187 -14.73 11.79 -0.68
C THR A 187 -13.92 10.98 -1.69
N TRP A 188 -12.59 11.07 -1.66
CA TRP A 188 -11.71 10.29 -2.54
C TRP A 188 -11.71 8.78 -2.25
N ALA A 189 -12.16 8.38 -1.05
CA ALA A 189 -12.27 6.99 -0.61
C ALA A 189 -13.71 6.45 -0.65
N ALA A 190 -14.63 7.12 -1.35
CA ALA A 190 -16.02 6.72 -1.44
C ALA A 190 -16.18 5.24 -1.81
N GLY A 191 -16.99 4.52 -1.04
CA GLY A 191 -17.26 3.09 -1.24
C GLY A 191 -16.27 2.14 -0.54
N LEU A 192 -15.22 2.65 0.11
CA LEU A 192 -14.41 1.83 1.02
C LEU A 192 -15.22 1.51 2.30
N PRO A 193 -15.34 0.25 2.74
CA PRO A 193 -16.02 -0.07 3.99
C PRO A 193 -15.14 0.28 5.20
N LEU A 194 -14.96 1.58 5.48
CA LEU A 194 -14.16 2.08 6.59
C LEU A 194 -14.87 1.82 7.92
N ASN A 195 -14.17 1.22 8.87
CA ASN A 195 -14.66 1.03 10.23
C ASN A 195 -13.51 1.26 11.23
N VAL A 196 -13.87 1.44 12.50
CA VAL A 196 -12.95 1.67 13.62
C VAL A 196 -13.40 0.81 14.78
N ASP A 197 -12.43 0.13 15.38
CA ASP A 197 -12.56 -0.62 16.62
C ASP A 197 -11.75 0.10 17.70
N GLY A 198 -12.43 0.71 18.66
CA GLY A 198 -11.85 1.61 19.65
C GLY A 198 -12.07 1.12 21.08
N TRP A 199 -11.18 1.52 21.99
CA TRP A 199 -11.32 1.19 23.41
C TRP A 199 -10.72 2.28 24.31
N ARG A 200 -11.29 2.41 25.52
CA ARG A 200 -10.82 3.36 26.56
C ARG A 200 -10.42 2.61 27.84
N LYS A 201 -9.18 2.82 28.32
CA LYS A 201 -8.69 2.36 29.64
C LYS A 201 -7.73 3.39 30.25
N ASN A 202 -7.38 3.18 31.51
CA ASN A 202 -6.41 4.01 32.23
C ASN A 202 -4.95 3.79 31.77
N ARG A 203 -4.67 2.76 30.97
CA ARG A 203 -3.32 2.42 30.48
C ARG A 203 -3.40 1.79 29.10
N TYR A 204 -2.39 2.07 28.28
CA TYR A 204 -2.20 1.45 26.98
C TYR A 204 -2.03 -0.08 27.09
N ARG A 205 -2.64 -0.83 26.17
CA ARG A 205 -2.44 -2.28 26.00
C ARG A 205 -2.63 -2.66 24.53
N LYS A 206 -1.86 -3.63 24.05
CA LYS A 206 -1.99 -4.21 22.71
C LYS A 206 -2.52 -5.63 22.79
#